data_AF-A0A645BJF5-F1
#
_entry.id   AF-A0A645BJF5-F1
#
_cell.length_a   1.000
_cell.length_b   1.000
_cell.length_c   1.000
_cell.angle_alpha   90.00
_cell.angle_beta   90.00
_cell.angle_gamma   90.00
#
_symmetry.space_group_name_H-M   'P 1'
#
loop_
_entity.id
_entity.type
_entity.pdbx_description
1 polymer ?
#
loop_
_entity_poly.entity_id
_entity_poly.type
_entity_poly.pdbx_seq_one_letter_code
_entity_poly.pdbx_strand_id
1 'polypeptide(L)'
;MAPGFNPIVVRAAVESHFPFAPGICTPSEAEQAMELGCRFLKFFPAEAAGGTAMLKSLIAPYRHLGVRFMPTGGVTTANVREYLAIREVAAVGGTWLGKADDIAAGNWDKIRDTVKQAVALKEGK
;
A
#
# COMPACT_ATOMS: atom_id res chain seq x y z
N MET A 1 4.16 1.95 -8.83
CA MET A 1 3.47 0.78 -8.23
C MET A 1 2.42 0.27 -9.20
N ALA A 2 2.06 -1.02 -9.16
CA ALA A 2 1.05 -1.63 -10.03
C ALA A 2 -0.12 -2.21 -9.23
N PRO A 3 -1.31 -2.43 -9.83
CA PRO A 3 -2.44 -3.05 -9.12
C PRO A 3 -2.22 -4.55 -8.82
N GLY A 4 -1.41 -5.24 -9.61
CA GLY A 4 -1.10 -6.67 -9.43
C GLY A 4 0.35 -6.99 -9.73
N PHE A 5 0.67 -8.28 -9.72
CA PHE A 5 1.98 -8.81 -10.06
C PHE A 5 1.97 -9.29 -11.51
N ASN A 6 2.82 -8.69 -12.33
CA ASN A 6 3.13 -9.20 -13.67
C ASN A 6 4.65 -9.39 -13.75
N PRO A 7 5.15 -10.62 -13.90
CA PRO A 7 6.59 -10.90 -13.83
C PRO A 7 7.39 -10.21 -14.94
N ILE A 8 6.78 -9.96 -16.10
CA ILE A 8 7.44 -9.23 -17.21
C ILE A 8 7.66 -7.77 -16.81
N VAL A 9 6.64 -7.13 -16.23
CA VAL A 9 6.72 -5.73 -15.78
C VAL A 9 7.69 -5.59 -14.62
N VAL A 10 7.65 -6.53 -13.66
CA VAL A 10 8.55 -6.50 -12.49
C VAL A 10 10.01 -6.65 -12.93
N ARG A 11 10.31 -7.62 -13.81
CA ARG A 11 11.67 -7.78 -14.35
C ARG A 11 12.15 -6.52 -15.06
N ALA A 12 11.35 -5.95 -15.95
CA ALA A 12 11.71 -4.72 -16.65
C ALA A 12 12.01 -3.56 -15.68
N ALA A 13 11.22 -3.42 -14.60
CA ALA A 13 11.46 -2.40 -13.59
C ALA A 13 12.76 -2.65 -12.82
N VAL A 14 13.02 -3.89 -12.43
CA VAL A 14 14.24 -4.29 -11.69
C VAL A 14 15.50 -4.09 -12.55
N GLU A 15 15.49 -4.55 -13.80
CA GLU A 15 16.58 -4.37 -14.76
C GLU A 15 16.87 -2.88 -15.03
N SER A 16 15.82 -2.06 -15.04
CA SER A 16 15.92 -0.61 -15.20
C SER A 16 16.29 0.13 -13.91
N HIS A 17 16.55 -0.57 -12.80
CA HIS A 17 16.81 0.00 -11.48
C HIS A 17 15.70 0.98 -11.01
N PHE A 18 14.47 0.77 -11.51
CA PHE A 18 13.32 1.61 -11.21
C PHE A 18 12.66 1.15 -9.91
N PRO A 19 12.51 2.02 -8.88
CA PRO A 19 11.80 1.68 -7.66
C PRO A 19 10.36 1.24 -7.95
N PHE A 20 10.05 -0.03 -7.69
CA PHE A 20 8.78 -0.62 -8.06
C PHE A 20 8.20 -1.46 -6.92
N ALA A 21 6.89 -1.32 -6.73
CA ALA A 21 6.10 -2.14 -5.81
C ALA A 21 4.93 -2.77 -6.59
N PRO A 22 4.99 -4.07 -6.92
CA PRO A 22 3.88 -4.77 -7.52
C PRO A 22 2.75 -4.95 -6.50
N GLY A 23 1.51 -5.05 -7.02
CA GLY A 23 0.35 -5.40 -6.21
C GLY A 23 0.30 -6.91 -5.96
N ILE A 24 -0.04 -7.32 -4.75
CA ILE A 24 -0.22 -8.71 -4.35
C ILE A 24 -1.45 -8.82 -3.45
N CYS A 25 -2.09 -9.99 -3.43
CA CYS A 25 -3.11 -10.35 -2.45
C CYS A 25 -2.88 -11.74 -1.83
N THR A 26 -1.90 -12.52 -2.30
CA THR A 26 -1.61 -13.88 -1.82
C THR A 26 -0.14 -14.11 -1.41
N PRO A 27 0.14 -15.16 -0.61
CA PRO A 27 1.50 -15.59 -0.31
C PRO A 27 2.34 -15.92 -1.56
N SER A 28 1.76 -16.62 -2.54
CA SER A 28 2.47 -17.04 -3.75
C SER A 28 2.89 -15.87 -4.63
N GLU A 29 2.10 -14.79 -4.71
CA GLU A 29 2.50 -13.58 -5.42
C GLU A 29 3.58 -12.80 -4.67
N ALA A 30 3.51 -12.78 -3.33
CA ALA A 30 4.55 -12.17 -2.51
C ALA A 30 5.90 -12.87 -2.71
N GLU A 31 5.93 -14.20 -2.71
CA GLU A 31 7.13 -14.99 -2.99
C GLU A 31 7.70 -14.71 -4.39
N GLN A 32 6.85 -14.71 -5.42
CA GLN A 32 7.30 -14.39 -6.78
C GLN A 32 7.87 -12.97 -6.90
N ALA A 33 7.28 -11.99 -6.21
CA ALA A 33 7.83 -10.64 -6.18
C ALA A 33 9.17 -10.57 -5.43
N MET A 34 9.30 -11.29 -4.32
CA MET A 34 10.54 -11.36 -3.53
C MET A 34 11.67 -12.04 -4.29
N GLU A 35 11.37 -13.09 -5.06
CA GLU A 35 12.32 -13.78 -5.93
C GLU A 35 12.93 -12.83 -6.96
N LEU A 36 12.12 -11.91 -7.49
CA LEU A 36 12.57 -10.86 -8.41
C LEU A 36 13.24 -9.66 -7.70
N GLY A 37 13.52 -9.77 -6.39
CA GLY A 37 14.22 -8.75 -5.63
C GLY A 37 13.34 -7.65 -5.04
N CYS A 38 12.02 -7.69 -5.21
CA CYS A 38 11.14 -6.71 -4.57
C CYS A 38 11.13 -6.92 -3.04
N ARG A 39 11.29 -5.83 -2.29
CA ARG A 39 11.16 -5.81 -0.82
C ARG A 39 10.10 -4.83 -0.32
N PHE A 40 9.45 -4.11 -1.25
CA PHE A 40 8.32 -3.25 -0.97
C PHE A 40 7.15 -3.67 -1.87
N LEU A 41 6.06 -4.11 -1.26
CA LEU A 41 4.91 -4.70 -1.96
C LEU A 41 3.65 -3.88 -1.69
N LYS A 42 2.78 -3.74 -2.69
CA LYS A 42 1.45 -3.16 -2.50
C LYS A 42 0.47 -4.28 -2.16
N PHE A 43 -0.23 -4.18 -1.03
CA PHE A 43 -1.32 -5.10 -0.70
C PHE A 43 -2.62 -4.52 -1.27
N PHE A 44 -3.21 -5.18 -2.27
CA PHE A 44 -4.35 -4.64 -3.02
C PHE A 44 -5.26 -5.74 -3.61
N PRO A 45 -6.59 -5.55 -3.60
CA PRO A 45 -7.34 -4.48 -2.93
C PRO A 45 -7.50 -4.74 -1.43
N ALA A 46 -6.93 -3.89 -0.56
CA ALA A 46 -6.66 -4.22 0.84
C ALA A 46 -7.90 -4.65 1.65
N GLU A 47 -8.97 -3.85 1.69
CA GLU A 47 -10.18 -4.21 2.45
C GLU A 47 -10.89 -5.42 1.84
N ALA A 48 -11.03 -5.46 0.51
CA ALA A 48 -11.70 -6.56 -0.17
C ALA A 48 -10.93 -7.89 -0.09
N ALA A 49 -9.61 -7.83 0.12
CA ALA A 49 -8.77 -9.00 0.36
C ALA A 49 -8.75 -9.47 1.82
N GLY A 50 -9.58 -8.91 2.71
CA GLY A 50 -9.67 -9.31 4.12
C GLY A 50 -8.92 -8.40 5.10
N GLY A 51 -8.52 -7.22 4.66
CA GLY A 51 -8.11 -6.11 5.51
C GLY A 51 -6.85 -6.37 6.34
N THR A 52 -6.79 -5.75 7.52
CA THR A 52 -5.65 -5.87 8.45
C THR A 52 -5.44 -7.31 8.95
N ALA A 53 -6.51 -8.09 9.07
CA ALA A 53 -6.44 -9.49 9.49
C ALA A 53 -5.69 -10.34 8.44
N MET A 54 -6.09 -10.27 7.17
CA MET A 54 -5.39 -10.96 6.09
C MET A 54 -3.94 -10.49 5.99
N LEU A 55 -3.71 -9.17 6.02
CA LEU A 55 -2.35 -8.62 5.89
C LEU A 55 -1.42 -9.11 7.01
N LYS A 56 -1.89 -9.17 8.26
CA LYS A 56 -1.10 -9.71 9.39
C LYS A 56 -0.77 -11.18 9.18
N SER A 57 -1.71 -11.99 8.70
CA SER A 57 -1.49 -13.40 8.39
C SER A 57 -0.48 -13.59 7.25
N LEU A 58 -0.58 -12.76 6.20
CA LEU A 58 0.36 -12.76 5.08
C LEU A 58 1.78 -12.36 5.51
N ILE A 59 1.92 -11.37 6.39
CA ILE A 59 3.21 -10.88 6.88
C ILE A 59 3.92 -11.90 7.76
N ALA A 60 3.18 -12.64 8.58
CA ALA A 60 3.73 -13.51 9.62
C ALA A 60 4.88 -14.43 9.15
N PRO A 61 4.77 -15.19 8.05
CA PRO A 61 5.86 -16.04 7.57
C PRO A 61 7.08 -15.27 7.02
N TYR A 62 6.90 -14.04 6.56
CA TYR A 62 7.94 -13.28 5.84
C TYR A 62 8.64 -12.21 6.67
N ARG A 63 8.31 -12.08 7.97
CA ARG A 63 8.89 -11.03 8.84
C ARG A 63 10.41 -11.00 8.84
N HIS A 64 11.04 -12.16 8.83
CA HIS A 64 12.50 -12.31 8.85
C HIS A 64 13.18 -11.80 7.57
N LEU A 65 12.43 -11.63 6.47
CA LEU A 65 12.93 -11.14 5.18
C LEU A 65 12.93 -9.62 5.07
N GLY A 66 12.40 -8.90 6.08
CA GLY A 66 12.38 -7.44 6.09
C GLY A 66 11.49 -6.79 5.04
N VAL A 67 10.52 -7.51 4.48
CA VAL A 67 9.59 -6.99 3.47
C VAL A 67 8.64 -5.97 4.08
N ARG A 68 8.37 -4.91 3.33
CA ARG A 68 7.47 -3.82 3.71
C ARG A 68 6.26 -3.78 2.80
N PHE A 69 5.13 -3.32 3.35
CA PHE A 69 3.85 -3.32 2.65
C PHE A 69 3.23 -1.93 2.57
N MET A 70 2.49 -1.70 1.49
CA MET A 70 1.60 -0.56 1.33
C MET A 70 0.18 -1.01 0.99
N PRO A 71 -0.72 -1.08 1.99
CA PRO A 71 -2.13 -1.37 1.77
C PRO A 71 -2.80 -0.28 0.93
N THR A 72 -3.61 -0.67 -0.04
CA THR A 72 -4.38 0.25 -0.88
C THR A 72 -5.70 -0.38 -1.28
N GLY A 73 -6.76 0.43 -1.35
CA GLY A 73 -8.10 -0.01 -1.71
C GLY A 73 -8.96 -0.23 -0.46
N GLY A 74 -9.93 0.67 -0.25
CA GLY A 74 -10.80 0.67 0.93
C GLY A 74 -10.19 1.27 2.21
N VAL A 75 -8.94 1.73 2.17
CA VAL A 75 -8.37 2.50 3.30
C VAL A 75 -9.06 3.87 3.36
N THR A 76 -9.36 4.32 4.58
CA THR A 76 -10.06 5.56 4.91
C THR A 76 -9.50 6.17 6.20
N THR A 77 -9.98 7.35 6.60
CA THR A 77 -9.62 7.95 7.90
C THR A 77 -10.05 7.10 9.11
N ALA A 78 -11.05 6.23 8.95
CA ALA A 78 -11.54 5.38 10.03
C ALA A 78 -10.61 4.20 10.33
N ASN A 79 -10.02 3.58 9.30
CA ASN A 79 -9.20 2.36 9.45
C ASN A 79 -7.68 2.58 9.23
N VAL A 80 -7.25 3.76 8.78
CA VAL A 80 -5.82 4.04 8.49
C VAL A 80 -4.90 3.78 9.68
N ARG A 81 -5.33 4.11 10.91
CA ARG A 81 -4.52 3.89 12.11
C ARG A 81 -4.26 2.40 12.36
N GLU A 82 -5.24 1.54 12.08
CA GLU A 82 -5.10 0.09 12.25
C GLU A 82 -4.04 -0.49 11.31
N TYR A 83 -3.99 0.00 10.07
CA TYR A 83 -2.94 -0.37 9.12
C TYR A 83 -1.57 0.16 9.55
N LEU A 84 -1.48 1.44 9.93
CA LEU A 84 -0.21 2.08 10.33
C LEU A 84 0.35 1.55 11.66
N ALA A 85 -0.46 0.83 12.44
CA ALA A 85 -0.04 0.11 13.63
C ALA A 85 0.72 -1.20 13.31
N ILE A 86 0.57 -1.75 12.10
CA ILE A 86 1.32 -2.93 11.65
C ILE A 86 2.75 -2.50 11.32
N ARG A 87 3.75 -3.05 12.00
CA ARG A 87 5.17 -2.65 11.88
C ARG A 87 5.69 -2.69 10.43
N GLU A 88 5.31 -3.71 9.69
CA GLU A 88 5.76 -3.95 8.32
C GLU A 88 5.07 -3.04 7.30
N VAL A 89 3.97 -2.36 7.67
CA VAL A 89 3.33 -1.33 6.85
C VAL A 89 4.19 -0.06 6.87
N ALA A 90 4.67 0.36 5.70
CA ALA A 90 5.49 1.57 5.57
C ALA A 90 4.65 2.82 5.25
N ALA A 91 3.55 2.63 4.54
CA ALA A 91 2.60 3.67 4.16
C ALA A 91 1.23 3.05 3.87
N VAL A 92 0.20 3.87 3.71
CA VAL A 92 -1.09 3.47 3.14
C VAL A 92 -1.38 4.32 1.91
N GLY A 93 -2.15 3.78 0.97
CA GLY A 93 -2.62 4.51 -0.20
C GLY A 93 -4.14 4.57 -0.27
N GLY A 94 -4.67 5.71 -0.68
CA GLY A 94 -6.03 5.74 -1.22
C GLY A 94 -6.53 7.11 -1.63
N THR A 95 -7.66 7.06 -2.33
CA THR A 95 -8.23 8.17 -3.08
C THR A 95 -8.92 9.21 -2.21
N TRP A 96 -9.15 8.91 -0.92
CA TRP A 96 -9.82 9.85 -0.01
C TRP A 96 -9.04 11.15 0.20
N LEU A 97 -7.72 11.15 -0.03
CA LEU A 97 -6.85 12.33 0.06
C LEU A 97 -7.12 13.36 -1.03
N GLY A 98 -7.55 12.91 -2.22
CA GLY A 98 -7.77 13.73 -3.40
C GLY A 98 -8.83 13.06 -4.26
N LYS A 99 -10.10 13.27 -3.88
CA LYS A 99 -11.23 12.71 -4.63
C LYS A 99 -11.26 13.32 -6.03
N ALA A 100 -11.63 12.52 -7.03
CA ALA A 100 -11.71 12.97 -8.42
C ALA A 100 -12.60 14.21 -8.58
N ASP A 101 -13.75 14.25 -7.88
CA ASP A 101 -14.66 15.40 -7.91
C ASP A 101 -14.03 16.66 -7.33
N ASP A 102 -13.24 16.54 -6.25
CA ASP A 102 -12.55 17.68 -5.64
C ASP A 102 -11.44 18.22 -6.53
N ILE A 103 -10.73 17.33 -7.25
CA ILE A 103 -9.73 17.70 -8.24
C ILE A 103 -10.40 18.40 -9.43
N ALA A 104 -11.49 17.83 -9.96
CA ALA A 104 -12.22 18.38 -11.09
C ALA A 104 -12.85 19.75 -10.79
N ALA A 105 -13.30 19.96 -9.54
CA ALA A 105 -13.85 21.22 -9.08
C ALA A 105 -12.80 22.25 -8.64
N GLY A 106 -11.51 21.91 -8.63
CA GLY A 106 -10.44 22.81 -8.16
C GLY A 106 -10.49 23.10 -6.67
N ASN A 107 -11.02 22.18 -5.86
CA ASN A 107 -11.17 22.32 -4.40
C ASN A 107 -9.83 22.10 -3.66
N TRP A 108 -8.78 22.84 -4.03
CA TRP A 108 -7.42 22.66 -3.52
C TRP A 108 -7.32 22.90 -2.02
N ASP A 109 -8.08 23.86 -1.48
CA ASP A 109 -8.15 24.12 -0.04
C ASP A 109 -8.64 22.90 0.73
N LYS A 110 -9.71 22.28 0.24
CA LYS A 110 -10.29 21.06 0.84
C LYS A 110 -9.33 19.88 0.76
N ILE A 111 -8.65 19.70 -0.38
CA ILE A 111 -7.64 18.65 -0.55
C ILE A 111 -6.49 18.86 0.44
N ARG A 112 -5.98 20.09 0.54
CA ARG A 112 -4.94 20.46 1.52
C ARG A 112 -5.37 20.12 2.94
N ASP A 113 -6.57 20.52 3.35
CA ASP A 113 -7.03 20.31 4.71
C ASP A 113 -7.25 18.82 5.01
N THR A 114 -7.71 18.05 4.01
CA THR A 114 -7.81 16.59 4.08
C THR A 114 -6.42 15.94 4.26
N VAL A 115 -5.42 16.38 3.49
CA VAL A 115 -4.04 15.90 3.62
C VAL A 115 -3.46 16.24 4.99
N LYS A 116 -3.66 17.47 5.50
CA LYS A 116 -3.23 17.87 6.85
C LYS A 116 -3.82 16.95 7.92
N GLN A 117 -5.12 16.68 7.84
CA GLN A 117 -5.79 15.75 8.77
C GLN A 117 -5.19 14.36 8.68
N ALA A 118 -4.95 13.84 7.48
CA ALA A 118 -4.37 12.51 7.28
C ALA A 118 -2.94 12.39 7.83
N VAL A 119 -2.11 13.44 7.69
CA VAL A 119 -0.76 13.49 8.29
C VAL A 119 -0.84 13.45 9.82
N ALA A 120 -1.75 14.22 10.42
CA ALA A 120 -1.94 14.23 11.89
C ALA A 120 -2.38 12.86 12.45
N LEU A 121 -2.98 11.99 11.64
CA LEU A 121 -3.32 10.63 12.06
C LEU A 121 -2.08 9.75 12.32
N LYS A 122 -0.93 10.07 11.71
CA LYS A 122 0.34 9.37 11.91
C LYS A 122 1.04 9.79 13.21
N GLU A 123 0.90 11.06 13.60
CA GLU A 123 1.65 11.67 14.70
C GLU A 123 1.14 11.28 16.10
N GLY A 124 -0.09 10.78 16.21
CA GLY A 124 -0.62 10.24 17.46
C GLY A 124 -0.17 8.79 17.75
N LYS A 125 1.11 8.48 17.57
CA LYS A 125 1.74 7.22 17.99
C LYS A 125 2.33 7.34 19.39
#